data_AF-A0A258KDA0-F1
#
_entry.id   AF-A0A258KDA0-F1
#
_cell.length_a   1.000
_cell.length_b   1.000
_cell.length_c   1.000
_cell.angle_alpha   90.00
_cell.angle_beta   90.00
_cell.angle_gamma   90.00
#
_symmetry.space_group_name_H-M   'P 1'
#
loop_
_entity.id
_entity.type
_entity.pdbx_description
1 polymer ?
#
loop_
_entity_poly.entity_id
_entity_poly.type
_entity_poly.pdbx_seq_one_letter_code
_entity_poly.pdbx_strand_id
1 'polypeptide(L)'
;IVLTHAHEDHLGAVHWLWPRLKAPVYATPFTAFLLREKLRDARLLDEVSITEVPLGGKFSIGPFDLEMITLTHSIPEPNGLAIKTPLGTILHTGDWKIDPEPQLGEATDIDAIRKLGDEGILAMVCDSTNVFVDGVAGSEADVRVAMNKLISGLTGKIAVACFASNVARMDTVIRAAQAAGRKVCLAGRSMHRMSAAARSVGLLVGIEPFITDDQAKYLPENEVLFLCTGSQGEARAALSRIAEGTHPHVKLSQGDHVVFSSRVIPGNEIPIRNLQNKLADRGVRLHTERDTPGIHVSGHPCRDELKQMYQWARPEIAIPTHGERRHLIEHAAFARDLQVPQQVTPRNGDMVRLAPGRAEIIDEVPAGRLYVDGGVVTAENGQALRERRHVAFNGMLAVSVVLDGKNRIVSGPQVRGLGLAGDNDYPLGDAMDDLAEEAETAFKRLGGDQKELDDAIEN
;
A
#
# COMPACT_ATOMS: atom_id res chain seq x y z
N ILE A 1 -9.13 -4.43 -18.11
CA ILE A 1 -8.52 -3.80 -16.92
C ILE A 1 -7.48 -2.81 -17.42
N VAL A 2 -7.54 -1.55 -17.01
CA VAL A 2 -6.52 -0.54 -17.38
C VAL A 2 -5.83 -0.12 -16.10
N LEU A 3 -4.51 -0.19 -16.08
CA LEU A 3 -3.69 0.20 -14.93
C LEU A 3 -3.15 1.61 -15.17
N THR A 4 -3.49 2.54 -14.27
CA THR A 4 -3.04 3.94 -14.32
C THR A 4 -1.55 4.06 -13.98
N HIS A 5 -1.09 3.27 -13.01
CA HIS A 5 0.29 3.19 -12.56
C HIS A 5 0.51 1.91 -11.73
N ALA A 6 1.72 1.74 -11.19
CA ALA A 6 2.18 0.48 -10.60
C ALA A 6 2.23 0.42 -9.06
N HIS A 7 1.55 1.32 -8.34
CA HIS A 7 1.45 1.19 -6.89
C HIS A 7 0.62 -0.05 -6.50
N GLU A 8 0.89 -0.58 -5.31
CA GLU A 8 0.29 -1.84 -4.84
C GLU A 8 -1.22 -1.73 -4.61
N ASP A 9 -1.73 -0.56 -4.25
CA ASP A 9 -3.15 -0.26 -4.11
C ASP A 9 -3.90 -0.14 -5.44
N HIS A 10 -3.20 -0.02 -6.57
CA HIS A 10 -3.78 -0.01 -7.92
C HIS A 10 -3.53 -1.32 -8.69
N LEU A 11 -2.35 -1.92 -8.52
CA LEU A 11 -1.90 -3.09 -9.27
C LEU A 11 -1.92 -4.38 -8.44
N GLY A 12 -1.73 -4.29 -7.12
CA GLY A 12 -1.38 -5.43 -6.26
C GLY A 12 -2.42 -6.54 -6.24
N ALA A 13 -3.70 -6.23 -6.41
CA ALA A 13 -4.78 -7.22 -6.41
C ALA A 13 -5.02 -7.92 -7.76
N VAL A 14 -4.37 -7.47 -8.85
CA VAL A 14 -4.66 -7.98 -10.20
C VAL A 14 -4.48 -9.50 -10.27
N HIS A 15 -3.34 -10.04 -9.85
CA HIS A 15 -3.08 -11.49 -9.87
C HIS A 15 -4.04 -12.32 -8.99
N TRP A 16 -4.57 -11.75 -7.90
CA TRP A 16 -5.54 -12.42 -7.03
C TRP A 16 -6.93 -12.50 -7.67
N LEU A 17 -7.35 -11.44 -8.36
CA LEU A 17 -8.71 -11.31 -8.89
C LEU A 17 -8.83 -11.74 -10.35
N TRP A 18 -7.74 -11.69 -11.11
CA TRP A 18 -7.74 -12.02 -12.53
C TRP A 18 -8.31 -13.41 -12.85
N PRO A 19 -8.07 -14.49 -12.08
CA PRO A 19 -8.69 -15.80 -12.35
C PRO A 19 -10.22 -15.77 -12.39
N ARG A 20 -10.85 -14.80 -11.71
CA ARG A 20 -12.31 -14.56 -11.73
C ARG A 20 -12.74 -13.63 -12.86
N LEU A 21 -11.91 -12.65 -13.22
CA LEU A 21 -12.22 -11.61 -14.20
C LEU A 21 -11.91 -12.02 -15.64
N LYS A 22 -10.79 -12.71 -15.87
CA LYS A 22 -10.27 -13.16 -17.18
C LYS A 22 -10.29 -12.09 -18.28
N ALA A 23 -10.08 -10.84 -17.89
CA ALA A 23 -10.09 -9.70 -18.79
C ALA A 23 -8.68 -9.35 -19.29
N PRO A 24 -8.52 -8.79 -20.50
CA PRO A 24 -7.24 -8.24 -20.94
C PRO A 24 -6.80 -7.08 -20.04
N VAL A 25 -5.48 -6.94 -19.88
CA VAL A 25 -4.86 -5.89 -19.06
C VAL A 25 -4.08 -4.93 -19.95
N TYR A 26 -4.30 -3.63 -19.78
CA TYR A 26 -3.59 -2.55 -20.47
C TYR A 26 -2.78 -1.77 -19.45
N ALA A 27 -1.50 -1.55 -19.72
CA ALA A 27 -0.59 -0.86 -18.81
C ALA A 27 0.58 -0.26 -19.57
N THR A 28 1.22 0.75 -19.00
CA THR A 28 2.48 1.29 -19.55
C THR A 28 3.65 0.32 -19.38
N PRO A 29 4.76 0.47 -20.11
CA PRO A 29 5.88 -0.48 -20.06
C PRO A 29 6.41 -0.76 -18.65
N PHE A 30 6.60 0.27 -17.82
CA PHE A 30 7.06 0.12 -16.44
C PHE A 30 6.05 -0.65 -15.59
N THR A 31 4.77 -0.30 -15.72
CA THR A 31 3.66 -0.95 -15.00
C THR A 31 3.49 -2.40 -15.44
N ALA A 32 3.59 -2.68 -16.74
CA ALA A 32 3.53 -4.01 -17.32
C ALA A 32 4.68 -4.89 -16.83
N PHE A 33 5.90 -4.36 -16.74
CA PHE A 33 7.04 -5.09 -16.18
C PHE A 33 6.73 -5.61 -14.76
N LEU A 34 6.25 -4.74 -13.88
CA LEU A 34 5.94 -5.09 -12.50
C LEU A 34 4.75 -6.05 -12.37
N LEU A 35 3.75 -5.88 -13.22
CA LEU A 35 2.64 -6.82 -13.33
C LEU A 35 3.15 -8.22 -13.74
N ARG A 36 4.04 -8.31 -14.75
CA ARG A 36 4.61 -9.59 -15.18
C ARG A 36 5.38 -10.29 -14.07
N GLU A 37 6.17 -9.57 -13.27
CA GLU A 37 6.85 -10.14 -12.10
C GLU A 37 5.86 -10.76 -11.11
N LYS A 38 4.78 -10.04 -10.78
CA LYS A 38 3.74 -10.56 -9.88
C LYS A 38 2.99 -11.75 -10.46
N LEU A 39 2.66 -11.72 -11.75
CA LEU A 39 2.00 -12.83 -12.42
C LEU A 39 2.92 -14.05 -12.50
N ARG A 40 4.24 -13.87 -12.63
CA ARG A 40 5.20 -14.97 -12.56
C ARG A 40 5.23 -15.59 -11.17
N ASP A 41 5.28 -14.76 -10.12
CA ASP A 41 5.19 -15.21 -8.73
C ASP A 41 3.88 -16.01 -8.48
N ALA A 42 2.79 -15.61 -9.16
CA ALA A 42 1.48 -16.26 -9.09
C ALA A 42 1.26 -17.40 -10.09
N ARG A 43 2.23 -17.71 -10.97
CA ARG A 43 2.12 -18.68 -12.07
C ARG A 43 0.97 -18.41 -13.06
N LEU A 44 0.65 -17.15 -13.30
CA LEU A 44 -0.41 -16.68 -14.22
C LEU A 44 0.15 -15.96 -15.45
N LEU A 45 1.47 -15.81 -15.57
CA LEU A 45 2.09 -14.97 -16.60
C LEU A 45 1.66 -15.35 -18.03
N ASP A 46 1.54 -16.64 -18.30
CA ASP A 46 1.19 -17.17 -19.63
C ASP A 46 -0.33 -17.15 -19.91
N GLU A 47 -1.16 -16.86 -18.90
CA GLU A 47 -2.62 -16.80 -19.01
C GLU A 47 -3.14 -15.38 -19.24
N VAL A 48 -2.45 -14.38 -18.68
CA VAL A 48 -2.90 -12.99 -18.74
C VAL A 48 -2.43 -12.31 -20.02
N SER A 49 -3.38 -11.87 -20.85
CA SER A 49 -3.08 -10.99 -21.98
C SER A 49 -2.77 -9.57 -21.47
N ILE A 50 -1.51 -9.15 -21.62
CA ILE A 50 -1.03 -7.81 -21.25
C ILE A 50 -0.70 -7.05 -22.54
N THR A 51 -1.38 -5.93 -22.75
CA THR A 51 -1.08 -4.96 -23.82
C THR A 51 -0.30 -3.80 -23.22
N GLU A 52 0.92 -3.61 -23.70
CA GLU A 52 1.70 -2.41 -23.37
C GLU A 52 1.19 -1.22 -24.19
N VAL A 53 0.85 -0.14 -23.50
CA VAL A 53 0.41 1.12 -24.10
C VAL A 53 1.51 2.15 -23.82
N PRO A 54 2.06 2.81 -24.85
CA PRO A 54 3.05 3.87 -24.62
C PRO A 54 2.43 5.05 -23.86
N LEU A 55 3.26 5.88 -23.23
CA LEU A 55 2.81 7.17 -22.68
C LEU A 55 2.12 8.00 -23.78
N GLY A 56 1.01 8.67 -23.45
CA GLY A 56 0.19 9.36 -24.45
C GLY A 56 -0.58 8.44 -25.41
N GLY A 57 -0.52 7.12 -25.20
CA GLY A 57 -1.05 6.13 -26.12
C GLY A 57 -2.58 6.10 -26.17
N LYS A 58 -3.11 5.71 -27.35
CA LYS A 58 -4.54 5.60 -27.64
C LYS A 58 -4.92 4.17 -27.97
N PHE A 59 -6.08 3.73 -27.48
CA PHE A 59 -6.61 2.38 -27.74
C PHE A 59 -8.12 2.34 -27.52
N SER A 60 -8.81 1.39 -28.14
CA SER A 60 -10.27 1.23 -28.00
C SER A 60 -10.60 -0.09 -27.32
N ILE A 61 -11.63 -0.08 -26.47
CA ILE A 61 -12.18 -1.26 -25.81
C ILE A 61 -13.71 -1.20 -25.98
N GLY A 62 -14.25 -2.00 -26.89
CA GLY A 62 -15.69 -2.00 -27.18
C GLY A 62 -16.17 -0.58 -27.56
N PRO A 63 -17.15 0.02 -26.87
CA PRO A 63 -17.67 1.35 -27.18
C PRO A 63 -16.83 2.50 -26.61
N PHE A 64 -15.66 2.21 -26.03
CA PHE A 64 -14.81 3.20 -25.37
C PHE A 64 -13.55 3.46 -26.18
N ASP A 65 -13.27 4.72 -26.46
CA ASP A 65 -11.96 5.16 -26.95
C ASP A 65 -11.19 5.77 -25.78
N LEU A 66 -10.00 5.25 -25.51
CA LEU A 66 -9.17 5.64 -24.38
C LEU A 66 -7.88 6.33 -24.85
N GLU A 67 -7.48 7.36 -24.13
CA GLU A 67 -6.20 8.06 -24.27
C GLU A 67 -5.55 8.16 -22.88
N MET A 68 -4.30 7.69 -22.77
CA MET A 68 -3.50 7.89 -21.56
C MET A 68 -2.94 9.31 -21.54
N ILE A 69 -3.10 10.01 -20.42
CA ILE A 69 -2.61 11.37 -20.24
C ILE A 69 -1.45 11.33 -19.25
N THR A 70 -0.28 11.78 -19.67
CA THR A 70 0.92 11.80 -18.82
C THR A 70 0.70 12.74 -17.64
N LEU A 71 0.88 12.23 -16.42
CA LEU A 71 0.84 13.01 -15.19
C LEU A 71 2.16 12.82 -14.42
N THR A 72 2.32 13.55 -13.33
CA THR A 72 3.40 13.32 -12.36
C THR A 72 2.86 12.70 -11.09
N HIS A 73 3.58 11.76 -10.48
CA HIS A 73 3.22 11.10 -9.22
C HIS A 73 4.50 10.55 -8.54
N SER A 74 4.37 9.83 -7.42
CA SER A 74 5.52 9.24 -6.71
C SER A 74 5.98 7.88 -7.24
N ILE A 75 5.75 7.61 -8.53
CA ILE A 75 6.16 6.41 -9.26
C ILE A 75 6.31 6.74 -10.75
N PRO A 76 7.17 6.05 -11.52
CA PRO A 76 7.27 6.25 -12.95
C PRO A 76 6.00 5.92 -13.73
N GLU A 77 5.89 6.59 -14.88
CA GLU A 77 4.79 6.42 -15.84
C GLU A 77 3.39 6.45 -15.20
N PRO A 78 3.05 7.45 -14.35
CA PRO A 78 1.68 7.58 -13.87
C PRO A 78 0.81 8.29 -14.91
N ASN A 79 -0.41 7.77 -15.12
CA ASN A 79 -1.28 8.28 -16.18
C ASN A 79 -2.71 8.48 -15.69
N GLY A 80 -3.29 9.59 -16.13
CA GLY A 80 -4.73 9.74 -16.21
C GLY A 80 -5.29 9.02 -17.44
N LEU A 81 -6.61 8.89 -17.51
CA LEU A 81 -7.33 8.30 -18.63
C LEU A 81 -8.43 9.23 -19.08
N ALA A 82 -8.39 9.64 -20.36
CA ALA A 82 -9.56 10.19 -21.03
C ALA A 82 -10.33 9.03 -21.66
N ILE A 83 -11.54 8.78 -21.14
CA ILE A 83 -12.43 7.70 -21.56
C ILE A 83 -13.56 8.35 -22.36
N LYS A 84 -13.45 8.31 -23.68
CA LYS A 84 -14.46 8.84 -24.59
C LYS A 84 -15.57 7.82 -24.77
N THR A 85 -16.81 8.28 -24.61
CA THR A 85 -18.03 7.50 -24.78
C THR A 85 -18.98 8.22 -25.75
N PRO A 86 -20.01 7.55 -26.30
CA PRO A 86 -21.02 8.22 -27.12
C PRO A 86 -21.77 9.37 -26.41
N LEU A 87 -21.76 9.41 -25.07
CA LEU A 87 -22.47 10.42 -24.27
C LEU A 87 -21.55 11.52 -23.71
N GLY A 88 -20.23 11.43 -23.95
CA GLY A 88 -19.25 12.41 -23.44
C GLY A 88 -17.96 11.77 -22.93
N THR A 89 -17.02 12.61 -22.55
CA THR A 89 -15.69 12.22 -22.08
C THR A 89 -15.63 12.18 -20.56
N ILE A 90 -15.09 11.09 -20.01
CA ILE A 90 -14.77 10.96 -18.59
C ILE A 90 -13.26 11.08 -18.42
N LEU A 91 -12.79 12.02 -17.59
CA LEU A 91 -11.38 12.11 -17.20
C LEU A 91 -11.18 11.43 -15.85
N HIS A 92 -10.48 10.30 -15.82
CA HIS A 92 -10.02 9.70 -14.58
C HIS A 92 -8.58 10.13 -14.32
N THR A 93 -8.33 10.89 -13.25
CA THR A 93 -6.97 11.43 -13.02
C THR A 93 -5.96 10.35 -12.64
N GLY A 94 -6.43 9.22 -12.09
CA GLY A 94 -5.53 8.34 -11.35
C GLY A 94 -4.98 9.09 -10.14
N ASP A 95 -3.79 8.72 -9.70
CA ASP A 95 -3.10 9.41 -8.61
C ASP A 95 -2.02 10.32 -9.21
N TRP A 96 -1.93 11.54 -8.69
CA TRP A 96 -1.13 12.57 -9.33
C TRP A 96 -0.73 13.70 -8.38
N LYS A 97 0.26 14.47 -8.79
CA LYS A 97 0.57 15.82 -8.32
C LYS A 97 0.99 16.66 -9.52
N ILE A 98 1.18 17.96 -9.35
CA ILE A 98 1.87 18.81 -10.34
C ILE A 98 3.31 18.99 -9.87
N ASP A 99 4.22 18.23 -10.47
CA ASP A 99 5.65 18.47 -10.35
C ASP A 99 6.14 19.29 -11.55
N PRO A 100 6.60 20.54 -11.37
CA PRO A 100 7.11 21.36 -12.48
C PRO A 100 8.49 20.87 -12.98
N GLU A 101 9.25 20.19 -12.13
CA GLU A 101 10.60 19.71 -12.42
C GLU A 101 10.75 18.25 -11.96
N PRO A 102 9.99 17.31 -12.56
CA PRO A 102 10.11 15.91 -12.23
C PRO A 102 11.51 15.43 -12.60
N GLN A 103 12.11 14.67 -11.69
CA GLN A 103 13.48 14.23 -11.89
C GLN A 103 13.62 13.03 -12.83
N LEU A 104 12.52 12.32 -13.07
CA LEU A 104 12.40 11.20 -13.99
C LEU A 104 11.06 11.29 -14.72
N GLY A 105 11.06 11.00 -16.02
CA GLY A 105 9.89 11.13 -16.86
C GLY A 105 9.60 12.58 -17.27
N GLU A 106 8.47 12.77 -17.94
CA GLU A 106 8.01 14.09 -18.37
C GLU A 106 7.13 14.74 -17.30
N ALA A 107 6.97 16.06 -17.40
CA ALA A 107 6.01 16.80 -16.59
C ALA A 107 4.57 16.44 -16.99
N THR A 108 3.62 16.83 -16.14
CA THR A 108 2.19 16.68 -16.44
C THR A 108 1.85 17.33 -17.78
N ASP A 109 1.13 16.60 -18.65
CA ASP A 109 0.68 17.09 -19.95
C ASP A 109 -0.53 18.03 -19.78
N ILE A 110 -0.22 19.27 -19.39
CA ILE A 110 -1.21 20.33 -19.14
C ILE A 110 -1.98 20.66 -20.42
N ASP A 111 -1.34 20.61 -21.58
CA ASP A 111 -1.95 20.97 -22.86
C ASP A 111 -3.00 19.94 -23.27
N ALA A 112 -2.73 18.64 -23.07
CA ALA A 112 -3.74 17.60 -23.29
C ALA A 112 -4.94 17.76 -22.35
N ILE A 113 -4.72 18.07 -21.06
CA ILE A 113 -5.82 18.31 -20.11
C ILE A 113 -6.66 19.52 -20.53
N ARG A 114 -6.03 20.63 -20.90
CA ARG A 114 -6.72 21.85 -21.36
C ARG A 114 -7.54 21.58 -22.62
N LYS A 115 -6.95 20.86 -23.58
CA LYS A 115 -7.63 20.44 -24.80
C LYS A 115 -8.87 19.60 -24.51
N LEU A 116 -8.78 18.63 -23.60
CA LEU A 116 -9.95 17.86 -23.17
C LEU A 116 -11.01 18.76 -22.52
N GLY A 117 -10.60 19.73 -21.71
CA GLY A 117 -11.49 20.73 -21.14
C GLY A 117 -12.18 21.61 -22.18
N ASP A 118 -11.50 21.94 -23.29
CA ASP A 118 -12.08 22.68 -24.42
C ASP A 118 -13.04 21.83 -25.26
N GLU A 119 -12.76 20.53 -25.39
CA GLU A 119 -13.66 19.54 -26.02
C GLU A 119 -14.92 19.26 -25.17
N GLY A 120 -14.88 19.56 -23.87
CA GLY A 120 -15.95 19.32 -22.91
C GLY A 120 -15.80 17.99 -22.16
N ILE A 121 -15.53 18.07 -20.86
CA ILE A 121 -15.44 16.90 -19.97
C ILE A 121 -16.77 16.74 -19.23
N LEU A 122 -17.45 15.61 -19.47
CA LEU A 122 -18.71 15.28 -18.78
C LEU A 122 -18.46 15.05 -17.29
N ALA A 123 -17.48 14.22 -16.95
CA ALA A 123 -17.17 13.90 -15.57
C ALA A 123 -15.67 13.78 -15.33
N MET A 124 -15.21 14.24 -14.17
CA MET A 124 -13.85 14.00 -13.69
C MET A 124 -13.87 13.15 -12.42
N VAL A 125 -13.22 12.00 -12.48
CA VAL A 125 -12.95 11.12 -11.33
C VAL A 125 -11.57 11.46 -10.78
N CYS A 126 -11.52 12.05 -9.58
CA CYS A 126 -10.32 12.74 -9.10
C CYS A 126 -9.83 12.27 -7.72
N ASP A 127 -8.51 12.10 -7.59
CA ASP A 127 -7.79 11.83 -6.33
C ASP A 127 -8.12 12.86 -5.25
N SER A 128 -8.41 12.40 -4.03
CA SER A 128 -8.81 13.22 -2.87
C SER A 128 -7.83 13.14 -1.69
N THR A 129 -6.72 12.42 -1.84
CA THR A 129 -5.83 12.00 -0.74
C THR A 129 -5.41 13.16 0.16
N ASN A 130 -5.02 14.29 -0.45
CA ASN A 130 -4.48 15.46 0.24
C ASN A 130 -5.43 16.67 0.22
N VAL A 131 -6.74 16.47 0.09
CA VAL A 131 -7.72 17.59 0.02
C VAL A 131 -7.73 18.51 1.26
N PHE A 132 -7.30 18.00 2.42
CA PHE A 132 -7.16 18.77 3.67
C PHE A 132 -5.80 19.48 3.80
N VAL A 133 -4.91 19.32 2.82
CA VAL A 133 -3.57 19.91 2.83
C VAL A 133 -3.58 21.16 1.96
N ASP A 134 -3.40 22.31 2.58
CA ASP A 134 -3.27 23.60 1.89
C ASP A 134 -1.94 23.67 1.11
N GLY A 135 -1.88 24.54 0.11
CA GLY A 135 -0.67 24.77 -0.68
C GLY A 135 -0.47 23.73 -1.80
N VAL A 136 0.81 23.39 -2.04
CA VAL A 136 1.29 22.50 -3.10
C VAL A 136 2.12 21.36 -2.53
N ALA A 137 2.15 20.21 -3.21
CA ALA A 137 2.87 19.00 -2.79
C ALA A 137 4.40 19.14 -2.84
N GLY A 138 4.92 19.99 -3.73
CA GLY A 138 6.35 20.25 -3.93
C GLY A 138 7.00 19.41 -5.05
N SER A 139 8.22 19.78 -5.42
CA SER A 139 8.98 19.14 -6.51
C SER A 139 10.01 18.14 -6.00
N GLU A 140 10.22 17.05 -6.76
CA GLU A 140 11.36 16.14 -6.54
C GLU A 140 12.73 16.84 -6.81
N ALA A 141 12.75 17.96 -7.55
CA ALA A 141 13.93 18.79 -7.73
C ALA A 141 14.44 19.40 -6.41
N ASP A 142 13.52 19.94 -5.61
CA ASP A 142 13.86 20.51 -4.30
C ASP A 142 14.43 19.43 -3.37
N VAL A 143 13.85 18.23 -3.42
CA VAL A 143 14.36 17.08 -2.67
C VAL A 143 15.77 16.72 -3.09
N ARG A 144 16.10 16.80 -4.38
CA ARG A 144 17.46 16.57 -4.87
C ARG A 144 18.46 17.52 -4.27
N VAL A 145 18.13 18.80 -4.21
CA VAL A 145 19.00 19.82 -3.59
C VAL A 145 19.19 19.54 -2.10
N ALA A 146 18.10 19.30 -1.37
CA ALA A 146 18.15 19.03 0.07
C ALA A 146 18.93 17.75 0.38
N MET A 147 18.68 16.67 -0.37
CA MET A 147 19.32 15.37 -0.19
C MET A 147 20.81 15.41 -0.51
N ASN A 148 21.22 16.11 -1.58
CA ASN A 148 22.63 16.33 -1.89
C ASN A 148 23.35 17.07 -0.75
N LYS A 149 22.74 18.16 -0.26
CA LYS A 149 23.30 18.94 0.85
C LYS A 149 23.42 18.11 2.11
N LEU A 150 22.37 17.35 2.45
CA LEU A 150 22.37 16.48 3.63
C LEU A 150 23.47 15.43 3.53
N ILE A 151 23.44 14.58 2.51
CA ILE A 151 24.37 13.44 2.38
C ILE A 151 25.82 13.89 2.31
N SER A 152 26.12 15.00 1.63
CA SER A 152 27.50 15.53 1.54
C SER A 152 28.08 15.96 2.90
N GLY A 153 27.23 16.34 3.86
CA GLY A 153 27.65 16.76 5.20
C GLY A 153 27.74 15.64 6.23
N LEU A 154 27.37 14.40 5.90
CA LEU A 154 27.34 13.28 6.85
C LEU A 154 28.62 12.43 6.79
N THR A 155 29.09 12.00 7.95
CA THR A 155 30.21 11.06 8.13
C THR A 155 29.70 9.70 8.61
N GLY A 156 30.52 8.63 8.56
CA GLY A 156 30.06 7.29 8.92
C GLY A 156 29.09 6.69 7.89
N LYS A 157 28.41 5.60 8.24
CA LYS A 157 27.45 4.93 7.36
C LYS A 157 26.16 5.74 7.30
N ILE A 158 25.55 5.77 6.12
CA ILE A 158 24.25 6.42 5.89
C ILE A 158 23.27 5.35 5.43
N ALA A 159 22.12 5.26 6.07
CA ALA A 159 20.96 4.55 5.53
C ALA A 159 19.86 5.55 5.18
N VAL A 160 19.35 5.48 3.95
CA VAL A 160 18.19 6.27 3.52
C VAL A 160 17.02 5.33 3.35
N ALA A 161 15.93 5.57 4.07
CA ALA A 161 14.69 4.83 3.93
C ALA A 161 13.66 5.66 3.16
N CYS A 162 13.16 5.10 2.07
CA CYS A 162 12.07 5.66 1.27
C CYS A 162 11.18 4.54 0.71
N PHE A 163 10.07 4.91 0.08
CA PHE A 163 9.27 3.97 -0.67
C PHE A 163 10.05 3.45 -1.87
N ALA A 164 10.09 2.12 -2.05
CA ALA A 164 10.79 1.52 -3.18
C ALA A 164 10.18 1.90 -4.53
N SER A 165 8.87 2.18 -4.57
CA SER A 165 8.14 2.65 -5.75
C SER A 165 8.54 4.06 -6.19
N ASN A 166 9.09 4.90 -5.30
CA ASN A 166 9.53 6.24 -5.67
C ASN A 166 10.92 6.19 -6.32
N VAL A 167 10.93 5.86 -7.62
CA VAL A 167 12.15 5.75 -8.42
C VAL A 167 12.85 7.10 -8.59
N ALA A 168 12.11 8.22 -8.64
CA ALA A 168 12.71 9.57 -8.69
C ALA A 168 13.51 9.87 -7.41
N ARG A 169 12.98 9.45 -6.25
CA ARG A 169 13.71 9.55 -4.98
C ARG A 169 14.89 8.59 -4.92
N MET A 170 14.73 7.36 -5.42
CA MET A 170 15.84 6.40 -5.55
C MET A 170 16.98 6.99 -6.38
N ASP A 171 16.71 7.52 -7.58
CA ASP A 171 17.70 8.17 -8.44
C ASP A 171 18.36 9.36 -7.73
N THR A 172 17.57 10.20 -7.06
CA THR A 172 18.08 11.32 -6.26
C THR A 172 19.07 10.89 -5.18
N VAL A 173 18.72 9.88 -4.39
CA VAL A 173 19.61 9.37 -3.33
C VAL A 173 20.87 8.74 -3.92
N ILE A 174 20.74 8.02 -5.03
CA ILE A 174 21.89 7.40 -5.70
C ILE A 174 22.87 8.47 -6.19
N ARG A 175 22.38 9.50 -6.87
CA ARG A 175 23.21 10.60 -7.37
C ARG A 175 23.87 11.37 -6.23
N ALA A 176 23.14 11.62 -5.16
CA ALA A 176 23.67 12.25 -3.95
C ALA A 176 24.79 11.43 -3.31
N ALA A 177 24.62 10.11 -3.25
CA ALA A 177 25.66 9.20 -2.76
C ALA A 177 26.91 9.26 -3.63
N GLN A 178 26.76 9.16 -4.95
CA GLN A 178 27.87 9.20 -5.91
C GLN A 178 28.64 10.53 -5.83
N ALA A 179 27.93 11.66 -5.75
CA ALA A 179 28.54 12.98 -5.60
C ALA A 179 29.32 13.12 -4.28
N ALA A 180 28.90 12.41 -3.23
CA ALA A 180 29.59 12.33 -1.94
C ALA A 180 30.69 11.25 -1.89
N GLY A 181 31.03 10.60 -3.02
CA GLY A 181 32.04 9.55 -3.08
C GLY A 181 31.60 8.22 -2.45
N ARG A 182 30.29 7.98 -2.32
CA ARG A 182 29.71 6.78 -1.70
C ARG A 182 29.15 5.81 -2.72
N LYS A 183 29.45 4.53 -2.54
CA LYS A 183 28.83 3.41 -3.26
C LYS A 183 27.48 3.07 -2.64
N VAL A 184 26.51 2.73 -3.49
CA VAL A 184 25.13 2.46 -3.06
C VAL A 184 24.86 0.97 -2.96
N CYS A 185 24.35 0.55 -1.81
CA CYS A 185 23.85 -0.79 -1.54
C CYS A 185 22.32 -0.77 -1.42
N LEU A 186 21.61 -1.52 -2.27
CA LEU A 186 20.15 -1.63 -2.18
C LEU A 186 19.76 -2.69 -1.14
N ALA A 187 19.16 -2.25 -0.03
CA ALA A 187 18.71 -3.13 1.04
C ALA A 187 17.18 -3.36 0.95
N GLY A 188 16.80 -4.48 0.33
CA GLY A 188 15.41 -4.95 0.28
C GLY A 188 14.96 -5.41 -1.11
N ARG A 189 14.24 -6.53 -1.18
CA ARG A 189 13.80 -7.14 -2.45
C ARG A 189 12.98 -6.20 -3.35
N SER A 190 12.12 -5.36 -2.77
CA SER A 190 11.34 -4.40 -3.55
C SER A 190 12.19 -3.29 -4.18
N MET A 191 13.27 -2.85 -3.53
CA MET A 191 14.22 -1.89 -4.14
C MET A 191 14.88 -2.48 -5.38
N HIS A 192 15.31 -3.75 -5.31
CA HIS A 192 15.89 -4.46 -6.46
C HIS A 192 14.88 -4.63 -7.59
N ARG A 193 13.66 -5.08 -7.27
CA ARG A 193 12.59 -5.25 -8.28
C ARG A 193 12.28 -3.94 -8.99
N MET A 194 12.19 -2.84 -8.23
CA MET A 194 11.80 -1.55 -8.75
C MET A 194 12.93 -0.86 -9.54
N SER A 195 14.19 -1.05 -9.13
CA SER A 195 15.33 -0.59 -9.93
C SER A 195 15.49 -1.38 -11.23
N ALA A 196 15.19 -2.68 -11.22
CA ALA A 196 15.18 -3.51 -12.44
C ALA A 196 14.09 -3.06 -13.42
N ALA A 197 12.88 -2.77 -12.93
CA ALA A 197 11.80 -2.21 -13.73
C ALA A 197 12.18 -0.83 -14.31
N ALA A 198 12.77 0.04 -13.49
CA ALA A 198 13.20 1.36 -13.95
C ALA A 198 14.33 1.28 -15.00
N ARG A 199 15.26 0.33 -14.86
CA ARG A 199 16.31 0.09 -15.86
C ARG A 199 15.75 -0.47 -17.16
N SER A 200 14.72 -1.33 -17.12
CA SER A 200 14.14 -1.91 -18.35
C SER A 200 13.47 -0.88 -19.25
N VAL A 201 12.96 0.21 -18.67
CA VAL A 201 12.39 1.36 -19.39
C VAL A 201 13.35 2.54 -19.54
N GLY A 202 14.63 2.37 -19.20
CA GLY A 202 15.67 3.38 -19.44
C GLY A 202 15.66 4.59 -18.50
N LEU A 203 15.08 4.50 -17.30
CA LEU A 203 15.01 5.62 -16.35
C LEU A 203 16.27 5.81 -15.48
N LEU A 204 17.10 4.77 -15.30
CA LEU A 204 18.29 4.80 -14.43
C LEU A 204 19.60 4.88 -15.22
N VAL A 205 19.65 5.78 -16.22
CA VAL A 205 20.83 5.98 -17.07
C VAL A 205 21.94 6.72 -16.31
N GLY A 206 23.18 6.26 -16.49
CA GLY A 206 24.37 6.84 -15.84
C GLY A 206 24.55 6.46 -14.38
N ILE A 207 23.72 5.56 -13.84
CA ILE A 207 23.88 5.04 -12.48
C ILE A 207 24.92 3.91 -12.46
N GLU A 208 25.93 4.06 -11.60
CA GLU A 208 26.94 3.03 -11.33
C GLU A 208 26.30 1.74 -10.82
N PRO A 209 26.94 0.57 -11.03
CA PRO A 209 26.47 -0.68 -10.46
C PRO A 209 26.33 -0.59 -8.93
N PHE A 210 25.22 -1.12 -8.41
CA PHE A 210 25.03 -1.26 -6.97
C PHE A 210 26.01 -2.29 -6.41
N ILE A 211 26.52 -2.02 -5.22
CA ILE A 211 27.28 -3.02 -4.46
C ILE A 211 26.33 -3.95 -3.70
N THR A 212 26.76 -5.19 -3.49
CA THR A 212 26.02 -6.13 -2.65
C THR A 212 26.24 -5.84 -1.17
N ASP A 213 25.35 -6.34 -0.32
CA ASP A 213 25.49 -6.21 1.13
C ASP A 213 26.81 -6.83 1.64
N ASP A 214 27.29 -7.88 0.97
CA ASP A 214 28.56 -8.54 1.30
C ASP A 214 29.76 -7.67 0.92
N GLN A 215 29.74 -7.03 -0.25
CA GLN A 215 30.77 -6.07 -0.66
C GLN A 215 30.82 -4.85 0.28
N ALA A 216 29.66 -4.36 0.71
CA ALA A 216 29.55 -3.22 1.62
C ALA A 216 30.29 -3.43 2.95
N LYS A 217 30.47 -4.68 3.40
CA LYS A 217 31.19 -5.03 4.64
C LYS A 217 32.68 -4.66 4.60
N TYR A 218 33.27 -4.65 3.40
CA TYR A 218 34.71 -4.46 3.22
C TYR A 218 35.09 -3.01 2.89
N LEU A 219 34.10 -2.14 2.70
CA LEU A 219 34.33 -0.73 2.40
C LEU A 219 34.40 0.12 3.68
N PRO A 220 35.17 1.23 3.65
CA PRO A 220 35.14 2.24 4.70
C PRO A 220 33.74 2.78 4.95
N GLU A 221 33.45 3.14 6.19
CA GLU A 221 32.10 3.53 6.62
C GLU A 221 31.57 4.76 5.88
N ASN A 222 32.46 5.69 5.57
CA ASN A 222 32.19 6.91 4.82
C ASN A 222 32.07 6.71 3.30
N GLU A 223 32.27 5.48 2.80
CA GLU A 223 32.20 5.15 1.37
C GLU A 223 30.94 4.36 1.01
N VAL A 224 30.04 4.09 1.98
CA VAL A 224 28.82 3.31 1.75
C VAL A 224 27.57 4.10 2.09
N LEU A 225 26.55 3.98 1.24
CA LEU A 225 25.18 4.37 1.53
C LEU A 225 24.23 3.18 1.30
N PHE A 226 23.39 2.89 2.28
CA PHE A 226 22.35 1.87 2.19
C PHE A 226 21.02 2.52 1.80
N LEU A 227 20.44 2.14 0.67
CA LEU A 227 19.10 2.57 0.28
C LEU A 227 18.11 1.45 0.66
N CYS A 228 17.31 1.71 1.69
CA CYS A 228 16.58 0.69 2.43
C CYS A 228 15.07 0.81 2.25
N THR A 229 14.39 -0.34 2.27
CA THR A 229 12.94 -0.40 2.57
C THR A 229 12.69 -0.26 4.08
N GLY A 230 11.43 -0.06 4.46
CA GLY A 230 11.04 -0.07 5.88
C GLY A 230 10.76 1.30 6.48
N SER A 231 10.50 2.30 5.64
CA SER A 231 10.24 3.66 6.09
C SER A 231 8.98 3.80 6.96
N GLN A 232 8.08 2.82 6.94
CA GLN A 232 6.83 2.80 7.71
C GLN A 232 6.90 1.87 8.94
N GLY A 233 8.09 1.37 9.31
CA GLY A 233 8.24 0.49 10.47
C GLY A 233 7.78 -0.96 10.23
N GLU A 234 7.72 -1.40 8.97
CA GLU A 234 7.31 -2.75 8.62
C GLU A 234 8.31 -3.77 9.18
N ALA A 235 7.85 -4.70 10.02
CA ALA A 235 8.74 -5.58 10.82
C ALA A 235 9.76 -6.38 9.98
N ARG A 236 9.36 -6.84 8.78
CA ARG A 236 10.24 -7.64 7.89
C ARG A 236 11.07 -6.81 6.91
N ALA A 237 10.92 -5.50 6.90
CA ALA A 237 11.66 -4.63 5.99
C ALA A 237 13.12 -4.45 6.42
N ALA A 238 13.96 -3.97 5.50
CA ALA A 238 15.40 -3.90 5.71
C ALA A 238 15.75 -3.01 6.91
N LEU A 239 15.18 -1.80 7.00
CA LEU A 239 15.49 -0.86 8.08
C LEU A 239 15.09 -1.42 9.46
N SER A 240 13.93 -2.08 9.58
CA SER A 240 13.49 -2.72 10.83
C SER A 240 14.46 -3.81 11.29
N ARG A 241 14.91 -4.66 10.36
CA ARG A 241 15.91 -5.69 10.66
C ARG A 241 17.26 -5.10 11.06
N ILE A 242 17.65 -3.97 10.46
CA ILE A 242 18.87 -3.24 10.83
C ILE A 242 18.75 -2.70 12.27
N ALA A 243 17.62 -2.07 12.61
CA ALA A 243 17.34 -1.57 13.95
C ALA A 243 17.27 -2.68 15.01
N GLU A 244 16.80 -3.87 14.62
CA GLU A 244 16.78 -5.05 15.48
C GLU A 244 18.12 -5.79 15.54
N GLY A 245 19.07 -5.46 14.65
CA GLY A 245 20.36 -6.15 14.56
C GLY A 245 20.26 -7.56 13.97
N THR A 246 19.15 -7.88 13.30
CA THR A 246 18.86 -9.16 12.64
C THR A 246 19.09 -9.11 11.13
N HIS A 247 19.49 -7.95 10.59
CA HIS A 247 19.94 -7.85 9.20
C HIS A 247 21.29 -8.58 9.04
N PRO A 248 21.44 -9.48 8.06
CA PRO A 248 22.59 -10.39 7.97
C PRO A 248 23.92 -9.66 7.75
N HIS A 249 23.88 -8.52 7.05
CA HIS A 249 25.07 -7.87 6.53
C HIS A 249 25.19 -6.38 6.89
N VAL A 250 24.13 -5.76 7.38
CA VAL A 250 24.09 -4.30 7.59
C VAL A 250 23.90 -4.01 9.07
N LYS A 251 24.81 -3.25 9.65
CA LYS A 251 24.77 -2.83 11.05
C LYS A 251 25.00 -1.32 11.11
N LEU A 252 24.16 -0.64 11.87
CA LEU A 252 24.30 0.77 12.21
C LEU A 252 24.57 0.89 13.70
N SER A 253 25.39 1.86 14.05
CA SER A 253 25.97 2.07 15.38
C SER A 253 26.19 3.56 15.64
N GLN A 254 26.86 3.87 16.76
CA GLN A 254 27.09 5.23 17.19
C GLN A 254 27.83 6.04 16.12
N GLY A 255 27.24 7.16 15.71
CA GLY A 255 27.81 8.05 14.68
C GLY A 255 27.31 7.79 13.27
N ASP A 256 26.57 6.68 13.04
CA ASP A 256 25.89 6.43 11.78
C ASP A 256 24.59 7.25 11.68
N HIS A 257 24.05 7.34 10.46
CA HIS A 257 22.87 8.15 10.16
C HIS A 257 21.76 7.35 9.49
N VAL A 258 20.51 7.68 9.83
CA VAL A 258 19.31 7.22 9.12
C VAL A 258 18.49 8.40 8.66
N VAL A 259 18.19 8.46 7.36
CA VAL A 259 17.33 9.47 6.74
C VAL A 259 15.97 8.85 6.42
N PHE A 260 14.91 9.35 7.03
CA PHE A 260 13.53 8.97 6.74
C PHE A 260 12.94 9.88 5.66
N SER A 261 13.15 9.51 4.40
CA SER A 261 12.69 10.23 3.21
C SER A 261 11.25 9.81 2.84
N SER A 262 10.33 9.89 3.81
CA SER A 262 8.93 9.47 3.67
C SER A 262 8.02 10.21 4.65
N ARG A 263 6.76 10.42 4.27
CA ARG A 263 5.70 10.81 5.21
C ARG A 263 5.17 9.59 5.98
N VAL A 264 4.70 9.82 7.21
CA VAL A 264 3.96 8.83 7.99
C VAL A 264 2.60 8.60 7.34
N ILE A 265 2.32 7.35 6.94
CA ILE A 265 0.98 6.94 6.51
C ILE A 265 0.13 6.77 7.78
N PRO A 266 -1.10 7.34 7.83
CA PRO A 266 -2.01 7.16 8.97
C PRO A 266 -2.14 5.69 9.39
N GLY A 267 -1.98 5.42 10.69
CA GLY A 267 -1.99 4.07 11.27
C GLY A 267 -0.60 3.45 11.48
N ASN A 268 0.45 4.02 10.88
CA ASN A 268 1.83 3.54 11.04
C ASN A 268 2.64 4.36 12.06
N GLU A 269 2.03 5.27 12.81
CA GLU A 269 2.72 6.16 13.75
C GLU A 269 3.51 5.37 14.81
N ILE A 270 2.88 4.35 15.39
CA ILE A 270 3.47 3.51 16.45
C ILE A 270 4.67 2.70 15.94
N PRO A 271 4.55 1.89 14.86
CA PRO A 271 5.68 1.12 14.36
C PRO A 271 6.85 2.00 13.90
N ILE A 272 6.59 3.15 13.26
CA ILE A 272 7.65 4.10 12.89
C ILE A 272 8.36 4.65 14.12
N ARG A 273 7.60 5.08 15.14
CA ARG A 273 8.17 5.59 16.40
C ARG A 273 9.03 4.52 17.10
N ASN A 274 8.56 3.28 17.15
CA ASN A 274 9.31 2.18 17.76
C ASN A 274 10.61 1.90 16.98
N LEU A 275 10.57 1.97 15.65
CA LEU A 275 11.74 1.84 14.80
C LEU A 275 12.77 2.96 15.06
N GLN A 276 12.30 4.21 15.11
CA GLN A 276 13.15 5.37 15.41
C GLN A 276 13.81 5.24 16.78
N ASN A 277 13.05 4.87 17.82
CA ASN A 277 13.60 4.66 19.16
C ASN A 277 14.70 3.58 19.19
N LYS A 278 14.46 2.42 18.56
CA LYS A 278 15.47 1.34 18.47
C LYS A 278 16.76 1.79 17.79
N LEU A 279 16.67 2.65 16.77
CA LEU A 279 17.84 3.21 16.10
C LEU A 279 18.55 4.23 16.99
N ALA A 280 17.80 5.11 17.65
CA ALA A 280 18.33 6.10 18.59
C ALA A 280 19.06 5.43 19.78
N ASP A 281 18.51 4.34 20.32
CA ASP A 281 19.14 3.55 21.40
C ASP A 281 20.52 2.97 21.00
N ARG A 282 20.77 2.82 19.70
CA ARG A 282 22.07 2.39 19.15
C ARG A 282 23.05 3.54 18.89
N GLY A 283 22.67 4.78 19.22
CA GLY A 283 23.45 5.98 18.94
C GLY A 283 23.40 6.43 17.48
N VAL A 284 22.44 5.94 16.69
CA VAL A 284 22.23 6.37 15.29
C VAL A 284 21.52 7.71 15.28
N ARG A 285 22.03 8.65 14.47
CA ARG A 285 21.42 9.97 14.29
C ARG A 285 20.32 9.89 13.23
N LEU A 286 19.12 10.34 13.58
CA LEU A 286 17.95 10.29 12.70
C LEU A 286 17.72 11.64 12.05
N HIS A 287 17.37 11.63 10.76
CA HIS A 287 16.94 12.79 10.00
C HIS A 287 15.54 12.51 9.46
N THR A 288 14.55 13.31 9.85
CA THR A 288 13.17 13.20 9.39
C THR A 288 12.74 14.48 8.71
N GLU A 289 11.62 14.46 8.00
CA GLU A 289 11.07 15.66 7.37
C GLU A 289 10.81 16.81 8.36
N ARG A 290 10.60 16.49 9.65
CA ARG A 290 10.34 17.50 10.69
C ARG A 290 11.59 18.32 11.06
N ASP A 291 12.74 17.67 11.16
CA ASP A 291 14.00 18.28 11.59
C ASP A 291 14.92 18.62 10.41
N THR A 292 14.73 17.95 9.28
CA THR A 292 15.42 18.21 8.02
C THR A 292 14.39 18.43 6.90
N PRO A 293 13.75 19.60 6.82
CA PRO A 293 12.73 19.88 5.81
C PRO A 293 13.25 19.76 4.38
N GLY A 294 12.38 19.33 3.47
CA GLY A 294 12.68 19.20 2.04
C GLY A 294 13.28 17.87 1.63
N ILE A 295 13.42 16.88 2.53
CA ILE A 295 13.85 15.52 2.15
C ILE A 295 12.69 14.66 1.64
N HIS A 296 11.46 15.17 1.72
CA HIS A 296 10.27 14.52 1.21
C HIS A 296 9.21 15.48 0.67
N VAL A 297 8.72 15.15 -0.52
CA VAL A 297 7.47 15.69 -1.09
C VAL A 297 6.45 14.57 -1.29
N SER A 298 5.16 14.93 -1.21
CA SER A 298 4.05 13.99 -1.43
C SER A 298 3.96 13.57 -2.89
N GLY A 299 3.32 12.44 -3.16
CA GLY A 299 2.91 12.04 -4.51
C GLY A 299 1.54 12.59 -4.93
N HIS A 300 0.72 13.07 -3.99
CA HIS A 300 -0.69 13.42 -4.19
C HIS A 300 -0.93 14.94 -4.14
N PRO A 301 -1.97 15.47 -4.78
CA PRO A 301 -2.12 16.90 -5.01
C PRO A 301 -2.68 17.59 -3.78
N CYS A 302 -2.09 18.72 -3.40
CA CYS A 302 -2.65 19.59 -2.35
C CYS A 302 -3.73 20.52 -2.94
N ARG A 303 -4.41 21.33 -2.11
CA ARG A 303 -5.57 22.14 -2.55
C ARG A 303 -5.29 23.05 -3.73
N ASP A 304 -4.10 23.65 -3.83
CA ASP A 304 -3.79 24.58 -4.93
C ASP A 304 -3.60 23.84 -6.25
N GLU A 305 -3.07 22.62 -6.20
CA GLU A 305 -2.93 21.75 -7.37
C GLU A 305 -4.29 21.21 -7.81
N LEU A 306 -5.11 20.74 -6.86
CA LEU A 306 -6.50 20.33 -7.13
C LEU A 306 -7.27 21.45 -7.84
N LYS A 307 -7.15 22.69 -7.34
CA LYS A 307 -7.75 23.87 -7.97
C LYS A 307 -7.26 24.07 -9.41
N GLN A 308 -5.97 23.95 -9.66
CA GLN A 308 -5.39 24.06 -11.00
C GLN A 308 -5.94 22.99 -11.95
N MET A 309 -6.05 21.73 -11.50
CA MET A 309 -6.64 20.66 -12.29
C MET A 309 -8.09 20.97 -12.67
N TYR A 310 -8.93 21.44 -11.73
CA TYR A 310 -10.30 21.85 -12.06
C TYR A 310 -10.36 23.02 -13.05
N GLN A 311 -9.42 23.97 -12.97
CA GLN A 311 -9.34 25.09 -13.92
C GLN A 311 -8.96 24.61 -15.33
N TRP A 312 -8.10 23.60 -15.46
CA TRP A 312 -7.71 23.04 -16.75
C TRP A 312 -8.74 22.09 -17.34
N ALA A 313 -9.31 21.21 -16.52
CA ALA A 313 -10.23 20.16 -16.93
C ALA A 313 -11.67 20.66 -17.14
N ARG A 314 -12.13 21.65 -16.36
CA ARG A 314 -13.48 22.25 -16.43
C ARG A 314 -14.61 21.21 -16.58
N PRO A 315 -14.71 20.20 -15.69
CA PRO A 315 -15.71 19.14 -15.83
C PRO A 315 -17.13 19.63 -15.46
N GLU A 316 -18.16 19.01 -16.02
CA GLU A 316 -19.55 19.24 -15.60
C GLU A 316 -19.89 18.54 -14.27
N ILE A 317 -19.27 17.37 -14.02
CA ILE A 317 -19.49 16.53 -12.84
C ILE A 317 -18.14 16.24 -12.16
N ALA A 318 -18.02 16.53 -10.87
CA ALA A 318 -16.91 16.06 -10.05
C ALA A 318 -17.28 14.78 -9.29
N ILE A 319 -16.41 13.77 -9.37
CA ILE A 319 -16.53 12.50 -8.67
C ILE A 319 -15.25 12.26 -7.86
N PRO A 320 -15.22 12.70 -6.60
CA PRO A 320 -14.08 12.41 -5.73
C PRO A 320 -13.88 10.90 -5.55
N THR A 321 -12.62 10.46 -5.66
CA THR A 321 -12.17 9.09 -5.37
C THR A 321 -10.86 9.12 -4.56
N HIS A 322 -10.29 7.96 -4.27
CA HIS A 322 -8.98 7.81 -3.63
C HIS A 322 -8.86 8.61 -2.31
N GLY A 323 -9.66 8.21 -1.32
CA GLY A 323 -9.67 8.81 0.01
C GLY A 323 -10.79 8.22 0.88
N GLU A 324 -10.66 8.37 2.20
CA GLU A 324 -11.74 7.99 3.11
C GLU A 324 -12.98 8.88 2.93
N ARG A 325 -14.12 8.48 3.51
CA ARG A 325 -15.38 9.19 3.34
C ARG A 325 -15.29 10.70 3.61
N ARG A 326 -14.53 11.11 4.63
CA ARG A 326 -14.31 12.53 4.94
C ARG A 326 -13.60 13.29 3.82
N HIS A 327 -12.63 12.67 3.15
CA HIS A 327 -11.88 13.25 2.03
C HIS A 327 -12.79 13.42 0.82
N LEU A 328 -13.63 12.42 0.52
CA LEU A 328 -14.55 12.49 -0.62
C LEU A 328 -15.62 13.58 -0.43
N ILE A 329 -16.14 13.72 0.79
CA ILE A 329 -17.10 14.79 1.12
C ILE A 329 -16.45 16.17 1.01
N GLU A 330 -15.26 16.35 1.58
CA GLU A 330 -14.54 17.63 1.50
C GLU A 330 -14.18 17.98 0.06
N HIS A 331 -13.72 17.03 -0.74
CA HIS A 331 -13.39 17.27 -2.13
C HIS A 331 -14.63 17.65 -2.96
N ALA A 332 -15.79 17.05 -2.70
CA ALA A 332 -17.04 17.50 -3.32
C ALA A 332 -17.44 18.92 -2.88
N ALA A 333 -17.24 19.29 -1.62
CA ALA A 333 -17.46 20.66 -1.17
C ALA A 333 -16.49 21.62 -1.87
N PHE A 334 -15.21 21.28 -1.95
CA PHE A 334 -14.20 22.08 -2.64
C PHE A 334 -14.50 22.24 -4.14
N ALA A 335 -14.91 21.18 -4.83
CA ALA A 335 -15.32 21.27 -6.24
C ALA A 335 -16.56 22.18 -6.42
N ARG A 336 -17.49 22.19 -5.46
CA ARG A 336 -18.63 23.11 -5.47
C ARG A 336 -18.18 24.56 -5.28
N ASP A 337 -17.24 24.82 -4.38
CA ASP A 337 -16.68 26.16 -4.18
C ASP A 337 -15.94 26.67 -5.42
N LEU A 338 -15.36 25.75 -6.20
CA LEU A 338 -14.78 26.01 -7.53
C LEU A 338 -15.83 26.07 -8.66
N GLN A 339 -17.12 26.09 -8.32
CA GLN A 339 -18.25 26.24 -9.23
C GLN A 339 -18.45 25.09 -10.23
N VAL A 340 -17.97 23.88 -9.92
CA VAL A 340 -18.35 22.69 -10.70
C VAL A 340 -19.88 22.49 -10.60
N PRO A 341 -20.62 22.27 -11.71
CA PRO A 341 -22.09 22.22 -11.67
C PRO A 341 -22.67 21.08 -10.82
N GLN A 342 -22.03 19.91 -10.84
CA GLN A 342 -22.51 18.70 -10.17
C GLN A 342 -21.40 17.99 -9.40
N GLN A 343 -21.77 17.36 -8.28
CA GLN A 343 -20.86 16.53 -7.48
C GLN A 343 -21.57 15.26 -7.06
N VAL A 344 -20.90 14.12 -7.17
CA VAL A 344 -21.39 12.83 -6.67
C VAL A 344 -20.30 12.22 -5.79
N THR A 345 -20.65 11.76 -4.59
CA THR A 345 -19.70 11.15 -3.64
C THR A 345 -20.07 9.68 -3.42
N PRO A 346 -19.76 8.80 -4.39
CA PRO A 346 -20.15 7.39 -4.30
C PRO A 346 -19.42 6.67 -3.16
N ARG A 347 -20.02 5.59 -2.69
CA ARG A 347 -19.39 4.53 -1.89
C ARG A 347 -19.03 3.36 -2.81
N ASN A 348 -18.18 2.47 -2.31
CA ASN A 348 -17.89 1.22 -3.00
C ASN A 348 -19.18 0.42 -3.19
N GLY A 349 -19.56 0.17 -4.44
CA GLY A 349 -20.81 -0.51 -4.80
C GLY A 349 -21.86 0.41 -5.43
N ASP A 350 -21.78 1.72 -5.24
CA ASP A 350 -22.79 2.63 -5.79
C ASP A 350 -22.71 2.68 -7.32
N MET A 351 -23.86 2.57 -7.99
CA MET A 351 -23.99 2.76 -9.43
C MET A 351 -24.39 4.20 -9.73
N VAL A 352 -23.47 4.96 -10.31
CA VAL A 352 -23.69 6.37 -10.68
C VAL A 352 -24.06 6.48 -12.16
N ARG A 353 -25.26 7.00 -12.45
CA ARG A 353 -25.61 7.43 -13.81
C ARG A 353 -24.97 8.78 -14.06
N LEU A 354 -24.06 8.88 -15.04
CA LEU A 354 -23.44 10.15 -15.45
C LEU A 354 -24.27 10.89 -16.50
N ALA A 355 -24.87 10.13 -17.42
CA ALA A 355 -25.73 10.63 -18.50
C ALA A 355 -26.69 9.52 -18.96
N PRO A 356 -27.83 9.87 -19.59
CA PRO A 356 -28.36 11.23 -19.76
C PRO A 356 -28.93 11.82 -18.47
N GLY A 357 -29.08 13.14 -18.44
CA GLY A 357 -29.66 13.89 -17.33
C GLY A 357 -28.67 14.26 -16.23
N ARG A 358 -29.20 14.56 -15.04
CA ARG A 358 -28.40 14.91 -13.87
C ARG A 358 -27.71 13.66 -13.31
N ALA A 359 -26.49 13.81 -12.84
CA ALA A 359 -25.73 12.74 -12.24
C ALA A 359 -26.34 12.33 -10.90
N GLU A 360 -26.65 11.04 -10.75
CA GLU A 360 -27.27 10.50 -9.54
C GLU A 360 -26.87 9.04 -9.31
N ILE A 361 -26.89 8.64 -8.03
CA ILE A 361 -26.78 7.22 -7.66
C ILE A 361 -28.15 6.60 -7.93
N ILE A 362 -28.19 5.59 -8.81
CA ILE A 362 -29.43 4.97 -9.26
C ILE A 362 -29.65 3.57 -8.70
N ASP A 363 -28.59 2.91 -8.25
CA ASP A 363 -28.62 1.53 -7.76
C ASP A 363 -27.33 1.21 -6.97
N GLU A 364 -27.23 0.01 -6.43
CA GLU A 364 -26.05 -0.54 -5.78
C GLU A 364 -25.72 -1.93 -6.35
N VAL A 365 -24.42 -2.25 -6.46
CA VAL A 365 -23.93 -3.59 -6.82
C VAL A 365 -23.21 -4.24 -5.64
N PRO A 366 -23.14 -5.59 -5.59
CA PRO A 366 -22.41 -6.28 -4.52
C PRO A 366 -20.96 -5.80 -4.44
N ALA A 367 -20.61 -5.22 -3.30
CA ALA A 367 -19.26 -4.75 -2.99
C ALA A 367 -18.86 -5.20 -1.58
N GLY A 368 -17.56 -5.30 -1.35
CA GLY A 368 -17.02 -5.73 -0.07
C GLY A 368 -15.53 -5.96 -0.12
N ARG A 369 -14.99 -6.48 0.99
CA ARG A 369 -13.57 -6.75 1.15
C ARG A 369 -13.29 -8.24 1.08
N LEU A 370 -12.25 -8.57 0.31
CA LEU A 370 -11.64 -9.89 0.29
C LEU A 370 -10.27 -9.79 0.94
N TYR A 371 -9.96 -10.71 1.84
CA TYR A 371 -8.69 -10.83 2.53
C TYR A 371 -7.87 -11.96 1.92
N VAL A 372 -6.55 -11.83 2.00
CA VAL A 372 -5.63 -12.92 1.65
C VAL A 372 -5.06 -13.46 2.96
N ASP A 373 -5.41 -14.69 3.30
CA ASP A 373 -4.98 -15.38 4.51
C ASP A 373 -4.33 -16.71 4.13
N GLY A 374 -3.06 -16.89 4.47
CA GLY A 374 -2.30 -18.09 4.08
C GLY A 374 -2.23 -18.35 2.58
N GLY A 375 -2.39 -17.32 1.74
CA GLY A 375 -2.45 -17.46 0.28
C GLY A 375 -3.85 -17.79 -0.28
N VAL A 376 -4.88 -17.80 0.58
CA VAL A 376 -6.27 -18.05 0.19
C VAL A 376 -7.07 -16.75 0.26
N VAL A 377 -7.84 -16.48 -0.80
CA VAL A 377 -8.76 -15.34 -0.84
C VAL A 377 -10.04 -15.70 -0.08
N THR A 378 -10.31 -15.01 1.01
CA THR A 378 -11.47 -15.22 1.89
C THR A 378 -12.26 -13.92 2.08
N ALA A 379 -13.53 -14.00 2.44
CA ALA A 379 -14.31 -12.82 2.77
C ALA A 379 -13.86 -12.23 4.12
N GLU A 380 -13.96 -10.91 4.31
CA GLU A 380 -13.68 -10.22 5.60
C GLU A 380 -14.43 -10.83 6.80
N ASN A 381 -15.64 -11.34 6.54
CA ASN A 381 -16.50 -12.03 7.50
C ASN A 381 -16.50 -13.55 7.31
N GLY A 382 -15.48 -14.14 6.67
CA GLY A 382 -15.35 -15.59 6.55
C GLY A 382 -15.26 -16.29 7.91
N GLN A 383 -15.65 -17.57 7.94
CA GLN A 383 -15.72 -18.37 9.17
C GLN A 383 -14.41 -18.33 9.97
N ALA A 384 -13.28 -18.63 9.33
CA ALA A 384 -11.97 -18.64 9.99
C ALA A 384 -11.60 -17.31 10.66
N LEU A 385 -11.93 -16.17 10.03
CA LEU A 385 -11.65 -14.85 10.62
C LEU A 385 -12.58 -14.54 11.79
N ARG A 386 -13.84 -14.99 11.73
CA ARG A 386 -14.78 -14.88 12.86
C ARG A 386 -14.28 -15.71 14.04
N GLU A 387 -13.93 -16.98 13.82
CA GLU A 387 -13.39 -17.87 14.86
C GLU A 387 -12.14 -17.28 15.51
N ARG A 388 -11.18 -16.76 14.72
CA ARG A 388 -9.99 -16.09 15.26
C ARG A 388 -10.34 -14.87 16.12
N ARG A 389 -11.31 -14.05 15.71
CA ARG A 389 -11.77 -12.91 16.51
C ARG A 389 -12.40 -13.39 17.82
N HIS A 390 -13.26 -14.41 17.78
CA HIS A 390 -13.85 -14.99 18.98
C HIS A 390 -12.78 -15.48 19.96
N VAL A 391 -11.80 -16.26 19.49
CA VAL A 391 -10.70 -16.76 20.34
C VAL A 391 -9.82 -15.61 20.86
N ALA A 392 -9.56 -14.58 20.06
CA ALA A 392 -8.74 -13.44 20.48
C ALA A 392 -9.40 -12.59 21.59
N PHE A 393 -10.74 -12.48 21.59
CA PHE A 393 -11.47 -11.69 22.59
C PHE A 393 -11.88 -12.51 23.81
N ASN A 394 -12.24 -13.78 23.63
CA ASN A 394 -12.83 -14.61 24.68
C ASN A 394 -11.89 -15.71 25.21
N GLY A 395 -10.78 -15.98 24.52
CA GLY A 395 -10.01 -17.20 24.73
C GLY A 395 -10.70 -18.44 24.17
N MET A 396 -10.19 -19.62 24.53
CA MET A 396 -10.73 -20.91 24.12
C MET A 396 -10.61 -21.90 25.27
N LEU A 397 -11.62 -22.76 25.45
CA LEU A 397 -11.58 -23.94 26.30
C LEU A 397 -11.68 -25.18 25.42
N ALA A 398 -10.79 -26.14 25.64
CA ALA A 398 -10.84 -27.45 25.03
C ALA A 398 -11.11 -28.50 26.12
N VAL A 399 -12.19 -29.26 25.96
CA VAL A 399 -12.57 -30.36 26.86
C VAL A 399 -12.37 -31.68 26.14
N SER A 400 -11.56 -32.56 26.71
CA SER A 400 -11.25 -33.87 26.12
C SER A 400 -11.64 -35.00 27.07
N VAL A 401 -12.44 -35.94 26.58
CA VAL A 401 -12.90 -37.13 27.33
C VAL A 401 -12.60 -38.38 26.50
N VAL A 402 -12.15 -39.46 27.14
CA VAL A 402 -11.93 -40.77 26.50
C VAL A 402 -12.94 -41.76 27.08
N LEU A 403 -13.69 -42.42 26.20
CA LEU A 403 -14.73 -43.40 26.56
C LEU A 403 -14.33 -44.82 26.13
N ASP A 404 -14.82 -45.84 26.86
CA ASP A 404 -14.76 -47.24 26.44
C ASP A 404 -15.97 -47.62 25.57
N GLY A 405 -15.98 -48.86 25.04
CA GLY A 405 -17.10 -49.39 24.25
C GLY A 405 -18.43 -49.60 25.01
N LYS A 406 -18.54 -49.11 26.25
CA LYS A 406 -19.76 -49.07 27.06
C LYS A 406 -20.10 -47.63 27.47
N ASN A 407 -19.54 -46.63 26.80
CA ASN A 407 -19.71 -45.19 27.07
C ASN A 407 -19.34 -44.79 28.51
N ARG A 408 -18.35 -45.48 29.11
CA ARG A 408 -17.79 -45.13 30.41
C ARG A 408 -16.50 -44.35 30.23
N ILE A 409 -16.30 -43.33 31.06
CA ILE A 409 -15.07 -42.54 31.06
C ILE A 409 -13.90 -43.43 31.48
N VAL A 410 -12.88 -43.50 30.63
CA VAL A 410 -11.60 -44.18 30.86
C VAL A 410 -10.51 -43.17 31.21
N SER A 411 -10.60 -41.95 30.66
CA SER A 411 -9.67 -40.86 30.93
C SER A 411 -10.32 -39.50 30.69
N GLY A 412 -9.94 -38.50 31.47
CA GLY A 412 -10.57 -37.18 31.48
C GLY A 412 -11.87 -37.13 32.30
N PRO A 413 -12.66 -36.05 32.19
CA PRO A 413 -12.46 -34.89 31.32
C PRO A 413 -11.17 -34.12 31.63
N GLN A 414 -10.47 -33.67 30.59
CA GLN A 414 -9.37 -32.73 30.73
C GLN A 414 -9.77 -31.41 30.10
N VAL A 415 -9.76 -30.34 30.89
CA VAL A 415 -10.05 -28.99 30.43
C VAL A 415 -8.74 -28.24 30.23
N ARG A 416 -8.57 -27.62 29.05
CA ARG A 416 -7.42 -26.77 28.76
C ARG A 416 -7.89 -25.41 28.25
N GLY A 417 -7.42 -24.36 28.91
CA GLY A 417 -7.62 -22.98 28.48
C GLY A 417 -6.49 -22.45 27.59
N LEU A 418 -6.85 -21.60 26.63
CA LEU A 418 -5.93 -20.78 25.86
C LEU A 418 -6.40 -19.33 25.88
N GLY A 419 -5.53 -18.39 26.25
CA GLY A 419 -5.85 -16.96 26.26
C GLY A 419 -6.82 -16.52 27.35
N LEU A 420 -6.99 -17.33 28.40
CA LEU A 420 -7.80 -16.99 29.58
C LEU A 420 -6.92 -16.40 30.68
N ALA A 421 -7.44 -15.41 31.40
CA ALA A 421 -6.78 -14.85 32.57
C ALA A 421 -7.06 -15.72 33.81
N GLY A 422 -6.05 -15.88 34.67
CA GLY A 422 -6.25 -16.41 36.02
C GLY A 422 -6.44 -15.30 37.04
N ASP A 423 -7.00 -15.63 38.19
CA ASP A 423 -7.05 -14.77 39.37
C ASP A 423 -5.93 -15.19 40.37
N ASN A 424 -5.46 -14.26 41.19
CA ASN A 424 -4.53 -14.57 42.28
C ASN A 424 -5.22 -15.34 43.41
N ASP A 425 -6.51 -15.04 43.67
CA ASP A 425 -7.29 -15.72 44.71
C ASP A 425 -7.89 -17.04 44.20
N TYR A 426 -8.03 -17.17 42.87
CA TYR A 426 -8.52 -18.37 42.21
C TYR A 426 -7.72 -18.63 40.93
N PRO A 427 -6.61 -19.38 41.05
CA PRO A 427 -5.75 -19.70 39.93
C PRO A 427 -6.51 -20.35 38.78
N LEU A 428 -6.10 -20.06 37.54
CA LEU A 428 -6.72 -20.65 36.36
C LEU A 428 -6.67 -22.18 36.39
N GLY A 429 -5.62 -22.77 36.96
CA GLY A 429 -5.50 -24.22 37.12
C GLY A 429 -6.66 -24.81 37.92
N ASP A 430 -6.91 -24.26 39.11
CA ASP A 430 -8.00 -24.68 39.99
C ASP A 430 -9.36 -24.51 39.31
N ALA A 431 -9.55 -23.40 38.57
CA ALA A 431 -10.76 -23.20 37.76
C ALA A 431 -10.93 -24.25 36.65
N MET A 432 -9.84 -24.71 36.03
CA MET A 432 -9.90 -25.77 35.01
C MET A 432 -10.19 -27.13 35.64
N ASP A 433 -9.66 -27.41 36.81
CA ASP A 433 -9.91 -28.65 37.55
C ASP A 433 -11.38 -28.72 38.01
N ASP A 434 -11.92 -27.63 38.56
CA ASP A 434 -13.34 -27.53 38.95
C ASP A 434 -14.27 -27.70 37.73
N LEU A 435 -13.90 -27.11 36.58
CA LEU A 435 -14.64 -27.31 35.33
C LEU A 435 -14.55 -28.76 34.82
N ALA A 436 -13.43 -29.45 35.04
CA ALA A 436 -13.29 -30.86 34.69
C ALA A 436 -14.21 -31.74 35.56
N GLU A 437 -14.30 -31.46 36.86
CA GLU A 437 -15.20 -32.14 37.78
C GLU A 437 -16.68 -31.90 37.43
N GLU A 438 -17.05 -30.66 37.07
CA GLU A 438 -18.40 -30.34 36.62
C GLU A 438 -18.72 -31.02 35.28
N ALA A 439 -17.79 -31.04 34.34
CA ALA A 439 -17.94 -31.75 33.07
C ALA A 439 -18.12 -33.26 33.28
N GLU A 440 -17.40 -33.87 34.23
CA GLU A 440 -17.56 -35.30 34.56
C GLU A 440 -18.95 -35.57 35.14
N THR A 441 -19.40 -34.67 36.01
CA THR A 441 -20.73 -34.73 36.64
C THR A 441 -21.84 -34.56 35.61
N ALA A 442 -21.71 -33.60 34.69
CA ALA A 442 -22.63 -33.38 33.58
C ALA A 442 -22.71 -34.62 32.67
N PHE A 443 -21.56 -35.17 32.27
CA PHE A 443 -21.51 -36.39 31.45
C PHE A 443 -22.21 -37.58 32.13
N LYS A 444 -22.01 -37.77 33.43
CA LYS A 444 -22.67 -38.85 34.19
C LYS A 444 -24.20 -38.76 34.16
N ARG A 445 -24.76 -37.56 34.05
CA ARG A 445 -26.21 -37.30 33.99
C ARG A 445 -26.83 -37.60 32.62
N LEU A 446 -26.04 -37.68 31.55
CA LEU A 446 -26.53 -38.01 30.22
C LEU A 446 -27.06 -39.46 30.14
N GLY A 447 -28.16 -39.64 29.41
CA GLY A 447 -28.72 -40.96 29.08
C GLY A 447 -27.84 -41.74 28.10
N GLY A 448 -28.07 -43.06 27.97
CA GLY A 448 -27.25 -43.97 27.16
C GLY A 448 -27.05 -43.50 25.72
N ASP A 449 -28.14 -43.16 25.03
CA ASP A 449 -28.12 -42.70 23.64
C ASP A 449 -27.54 -41.27 23.49
N GLN A 450 -27.63 -40.45 24.54
CA GLN A 450 -27.08 -39.08 24.53
C GLN A 450 -25.55 -39.08 24.64
N LYS A 451 -24.96 -40.09 25.27
CA LYS A 451 -23.50 -40.25 25.40
C LYS A 451 -22.81 -40.64 24.09
N GLU A 452 -23.58 -40.88 23.03
CA GLU A 452 -23.08 -41.18 21.68
C GLU A 452 -23.23 -39.98 20.71
N LEU A 453 -23.82 -38.87 21.17
CA LEU A 453 -24.06 -37.67 20.37
C LEU A 453 -23.12 -36.54 20.80
N ASP A 454 -22.20 -36.14 19.93
CA ASP A 454 -21.24 -35.06 20.19
C ASP A 454 -21.94 -33.75 20.61
N ASP A 455 -23.03 -33.38 19.93
CA ASP A 455 -23.83 -32.18 20.26
C ASP A 455 -24.44 -32.23 21.67
N ALA A 456 -24.76 -33.42 22.20
CA ALA A 456 -25.32 -33.59 23.55
C ALA A 456 -24.23 -33.65 24.63
N ILE A 457 -22.96 -33.82 24.23
CA ILE A 457 -21.79 -33.75 25.11
C ILE A 457 -21.25 -32.31 25.17
N GLU A 458 -21.39 -31.55 24.08
CA GLU A 458 -20.93 -30.15 23.98
C GLU A 458 -21.90 -29.14 24.63
N ASN A 459 -23.23 -29.37 24.57
CA ASN A 459 -24.27 -28.53 25.19
C ASN A 459 -24.63 -28.96 26.61
#